data_AF-B4R4V3-F1
#
_entry.id   AF-B4R4V3-F1
#
_cell.length_a   1.000
_cell.length_b   1.000
_cell.length_c   1.000
_cell.angle_alpha   90.00
_cell.angle_beta   90.00
_cell.angle_gamma   90.00
#
_symmetry.space_group_name_H-M   'P 1'
#
loop_
_entity.id
_entity.type
_entity.pdbx_description
1 polymer ?
#
loop_
_entity_poly.entity_id
_entity_poly.type
_entity_poly.pdbx_seq_one_letter_code
_entity_poly.pdbx_strand_id
1 'polypeptide(L)'
;MVFYLKHVLTDHRFYLGNGIHFLGDSGECNVVLSYDNMSDIQAVVVVNNGRIFLKDMESTHGTYLNFTEQRLGNTFYELFVGDNVSFGVGAFGHEPDTPLTCGCFILRSDETDSYLDFPESSPYELDYQEANEEDTEEDTEEDTEEDTEEDTEEDTEENTEEYFFETT
;
A
#
# COMPACT_ATOMS: atom_id res chain seq x y z
N MET A 1 -19.66 -15.83 4.82
CA MET A 1 -18.62 -14.80 4.94
C MET A 1 -19.21 -13.44 4.61
N VAL A 2 -19.10 -12.48 5.53
CA VAL A 2 -19.49 -11.08 5.33
C VAL A 2 -18.22 -10.25 5.40
N PHE A 3 -18.05 -9.33 4.46
CA PHE A 3 -16.91 -8.42 4.41
C PHE A 3 -17.34 -7.02 4.81
N TYR A 4 -16.40 -6.21 5.26
CA TYR A 4 -16.62 -4.79 5.48
C TYR A 4 -15.33 -3.99 5.30
N LEU A 5 -15.50 -2.73 4.93
CA LEU A 5 -14.45 -1.73 4.98
C LEU A 5 -14.48 -1.07 6.36
N LYS A 6 -13.40 -1.21 7.12
CA LYS A 6 -13.23 -0.57 8.42
C LYS A 6 -12.41 0.71 8.24
N HIS A 7 -12.98 1.86 8.54
CA HIS A 7 -12.30 3.14 8.45
C HIS A 7 -11.15 3.22 9.45
N VAL A 8 -9.96 3.64 8.99
CA VAL A 8 -8.73 3.58 9.79
C VAL A 8 -8.75 4.53 10.99
N LEU A 9 -9.36 5.72 10.86
CA LEU A 9 -9.35 6.74 11.93
C LEU A 9 -10.56 6.67 12.88
N THR A 10 -11.70 6.19 12.40
CA THR A 10 -12.98 6.27 13.13
C THR A 10 -13.52 4.90 13.53
N ASP A 11 -12.87 3.82 13.07
CA ASP A 11 -13.34 2.44 13.20
C ASP A 11 -14.74 2.16 12.62
N HIS A 12 -15.35 3.13 11.91
CA HIS A 12 -16.65 2.98 11.27
C HIS A 12 -16.60 1.87 10.21
N ARG A 13 -17.67 1.08 10.12
CA ARG A 13 -17.72 -0.13 9.27
C ARG A 13 -18.76 0.04 8.18
N PHE A 14 -18.36 -0.25 6.96
CA PHE A 14 -19.24 -0.32 5.80
C PHE A 14 -19.34 -1.77 5.32
N TYR A 15 -20.49 -2.40 5.56
CA TYR A 15 -20.70 -3.81 5.24
C TYR A 15 -20.90 -4.03 3.74
N LEU A 16 -20.16 -4.99 3.20
CA LEU A 16 -20.16 -5.40 1.81
C LEU A 16 -20.79 -6.81 1.71
N GLY A 17 -22.10 -6.83 1.45
CA GLY A 17 -22.83 -8.06 1.13
C GLY A 17 -22.49 -8.58 -0.27
N ASN A 18 -23.00 -9.77 -0.63
CA ASN A 18 -22.86 -10.28 -1.99
C ASN A 18 -23.59 -9.35 -3.00
N GLY A 19 -22.93 -8.95 -4.08
CA GLY A 19 -23.48 -8.01 -5.05
C GLY A 19 -22.49 -6.93 -5.49
N ILE A 20 -23.04 -5.84 -6.03
CA ILE A 20 -22.29 -4.69 -6.55
C ILE A 20 -22.50 -3.52 -5.59
N HIS A 21 -21.41 -2.83 -5.25
CA HIS A 21 -21.41 -1.66 -4.39
C HIS A 21 -20.72 -0.50 -5.07
N PHE A 22 -21.43 0.62 -5.19
CA PHE A 22 -20.88 1.89 -5.65
C PHE A 22 -20.48 2.71 -4.43
N LEU A 23 -19.23 3.17 -4.42
CA LEU A 23 -18.62 3.94 -3.35
C LEU A 23 -18.35 5.35 -3.87
N GLY A 24 -18.71 6.37 -3.09
CA GLY A 24 -18.49 7.77 -3.44
C GLY A 24 -19.31 8.73 -2.57
N ASP A 25 -19.17 10.03 -2.82
CA ASP A 25 -19.85 11.07 -2.02
C ASP A 25 -21.33 11.26 -2.42
N SER A 26 -21.74 10.73 -3.57
CA SER A 26 -23.11 10.86 -4.02
C SER A 26 -24.08 9.99 -3.22
N GLY A 27 -25.27 10.51 -2.93
CA GLY A 27 -26.38 9.73 -2.36
C GLY A 27 -26.93 8.63 -3.28
N GLU A 28 -26.51 8.59 -4.54
CA GLU A 28 -26.78 7.50 -5.48
C GLU A 28 -25.90 6.26 -5.23
N CYS A 29 -24.79 6.43 -4.49
CA CYS A 29 -23.94 5.33 -4.06
C CYS A 29 -24.62 4.54 -2.94
N ASN A 30 -24.56 3.21 -3.00
CA ASN A 30 -25.09 2.38 -1.92
C ASN A 30 -24.15 2.34 -0.70
N VAL A 31 -22.89 2.75 -0.88
CA VAL A 31 -21.92 3.02 0.17
C VAL A 31 -21.48 4.48 0.03
N VAL A 32 -22.17 5.36 0.75
CA VAL A 32 -21.87 6.80 0.73
C VAL A 32 -20.66 7.09 1.62
N LEU A 33 -19.65 7.71 1.02
CA LEU A 33 -18.37 8.06 1.62
C LEU A 33 -18.13 9.56 1.42
N SER A 34 -18.39 10.37 2.44
CA SER A 34 -18.25 11.83 2.36
C SER A 34 -16.90 12.29 2.92
N TYR A 35 -15.95 12.53 2.02
CA TYR A 35 -14.59 13.00 2.31
C TYR A 35 -14.16 14.06 1.29
N ASP A 36 -13.29 14.98 1.69
CA ASP A 36 -12.97 16.18 0.90
C ASP A 36 -12.45 15.88 -0.53
N ASN A 37 -11.73 14.77 -0.72
CA ASN A 37 -11.15 14.37 -2.01
C ASN A 37 -11.93 13.23 -2.70
N MET A 38 -13.16 12.95 -2.25
CA MET A 38 -13.98 11.88 -2.82
C MET A 38 -14.74 12.35 -4.06
N SER A 39 -14.78 11.53 -5.11
CA SER A 39 -15.69 11.74 -6.24
C SER A 39 -17.10 11.22 -5.92
N ASP A 40 -18.10 11.79 -6.61
CA ASP A 40 -19.51 11.36 -6.52
C ASP A 40 -19.67 9.85 -6.67
N ILE A 41 -18.99 9.27 -7.67
CA ILE A 41 -18.83 7.84 -7.87
C ILE A 41 -17.32 7.60 -7.98
N GLN A 42 -16.71 7.19 -6.87
CA GLN A 42 -15.27 6.95 -6.80
C GLN A 42 -14.89 5.60 -7.38
N ALA A 43 -15.56 4.55 -6.91
CA ALA A 43 -15.16 3.17 -7.16
C ALA A 43 -16.36 2.24 -7.11
N VAL A 44 -16.17 1.05 -7.69
CA VAL A 44 -17.12 -0.05 -7.59
C VAL A 44 -16.44 -1.25 -6.95
N VAL A 45 -17.12 -1.84 -5.95
CA VAL A 45 -16.73 -3.09 -5.31
C VAL A 45 -17.74 -4.17 -5.68
N VAL A 46 -17.25 -5.30 -6.19
CA VAL A 46 -18.07 -6.47 -6.53
C VAL A 46 -17.70 -7.61 -5.60
N VAL A 47 -18.67 -8.08 -4.82
CA VAL A 47 -18.52 -9.26 -3.97
C VAL A 47 -19.28 -10.41 -4.61
N ASN A 48 -18.57 -11.48 -4.94
CA ASN A 48 -19.15 -12.67 -5.55
C ASN A 48 -18.46 -13.94 -5.05
N ASN A 49 -19.23 -14.86 -4.47
CA ASN A 49 -18.75 -16.17 -4.01
C ASN A 49 -17.52 -16.08 -3.09
N GLY A 50 -17.50 -15.12 -2.17
CA GLY A 50 -16.39 -14.92 -1.24
C GLY A 50 -15.16 -14.21 -1.81
N ARG A 51 -15.20 -13.80 -3.09
CA ARG A 51 -14.17 -12.98 -3.72
C ARG A 51 -14.64 -11.55 -3.84
N ILE A 52 -13.70 -10.62 -3.74
CA ILE A 52 -13.97 -9.18 -3.73
C ILE A 52 -13.11 -8.55 -4.81
N PHE A 53 -13.74 -7.75 -5.66
CA PHE A 53 -13.05 -7.03 -6.71
C PHE A 53 -13.31 -5.54 -6.57
N LEU A 54 -12.28 -4.73 -6.66
CA LEU A 54 -12.33 -3.28 -6.63
C LEU A 54 -11.94 -2.73 -8.00
N LYS A 55 -12.64 -1.70 -8.43
CA LYS A 55 -12.30 -0.97 -9.65
C LYS A 55 -12.53 0.52 -9.43
N ASP A 56 -11.54 1.32 -9.80
CA ASP A 56 -11.67 2.78 -9.84
C ASP A 56 -12.59 3.19 -10.99
N MET A 57 -13.50 4.12 -10.74
CA MET A 57 -14.49 4.61 -11.71
C MET A 57 -14.03 5.93 -12.34
N GLU A 58 -12.75 6.04 -12.67
CA GLU A 58 -12.14 7.26 -13.22
C GLU A 58 -12.28 8.46 -12.28
N SER A 59 -12.09 8.21 -10.98
CA SER A 59 -12.20 9.23 -9.94
C SER A 59 -11.24 10.40 -10.13
N THR A 60 -11.54 11.56 -9.56
CA THR A 60 -10.68 12.75 -9.70
C THR A 60 -9.32 12.54 -9.04
N HIS A 61 -9.33 12.00 -7.82
CA HIS A 61 -8.13 11.85 -6.99
C HIS A 61 -7.62 10.41 -6.87
N GLY A 62 -8.26 9.46 -7.56
CA GLY A 62 -7.77 8.09 -7.63
C GLY A 62 -8.12 7.18 -6.46
N THR A 63 -7.94 5.89 -6.70
CA THR A 63 -8.06 4.83 -5.70
C THR A 63 -6.73 4.10 -5.60
N TYR A 64 -6.32 3.74 -4.39
CA TYR A 64 -4.98 3.21 -4.10
C TYR A 64 -5.07 1.99 -3.18
N LEU A 65 -4.13 1.07 -3.33
CA LEU A 65 -4.03 -0.14 -2.50
C LEU A 65 -2.70 -0.19 -1.75
N ASN A 66 -2.76 -0.69 -0.52
CA ASN A 66 -1.60 -1.06 0.30
C ASN A 66 -0.54 0.05 0.38
N PHE A 67 -1.01 1.30 0.53
CA PHE A 67 -0.17 2.50 0.64
C PHE A 67 0.75 2.75 -0.56
N THR A 68 0.42 2.21 -1.72
CA THR A 68 1.15 2.47 -2.96
C THR A 68 0.75 3.82 -3.56
N GLU A 69 1.73 4.55 -4.09
CA GLU A 69 1.48 5.79 -4.85
C GLU A 69 0.88 5.52 -6.24
N GLN A 70 0.91 4.26 -6.68
CA GLN A 70 0.35 3.85 -7.95
C GLN A 70 -1.19 3.82 -7.86
N ARG A 71 -1.82 4.75 -8.57
CA ARG A 71 -3.27 4.79 -8.73
C ARG A 71 -3.76 3.54 -9.47
N LEU A 72 -4.85 2.95 -8.97
CA LEU A 72 -5.59 1.90 -9.69
C LEU A 72 -6.22 2.47 -10.96
N GLY A 73 -6.05 1.74 -12.07
CA GLY A 73 -6.73 2.07 -13.32
C GLY A 73 -8.18 1.60 -13.36
N ASN A 74 -8.77 1.66 -14.55
CA ASN A 74 -10.16 1.25 -14.85
C ASN A 74 -10.35 -0.29 -14.91
N THR A 75 -9.42 -1.06 -14.35
CA THR A 75 -9.43 -2.53 -14.30
C THR A 75 -9.89 -3.03 -12.94
N PHE A 76 -10.42 -4.26 -12.88
CA PHE A 76 -10.75 -4.91 -11.61
C PHE A 76 -9.49 -5.48 -10.96
N TYR A 77 -9.34 -5.22 -9.66
CA TYR A 77 -8.31 -5.75 -8.78
C TYR A 77 -8.96 -6.62 -7.72
N GLU A 78 -8.48 -7.84 -7.52
CA GLU A 78 -8.97 -8.70 -6.44
C GLU A 78 -8.41 -8.19 -5.10
N LEU A 79 -9.29 -8.03 -4.12
CA LEU A 79 -8.93 -7.62 -2.76
C LEU A 79 -8.92 -8.83 -1.82
N PHE A 80 -8.01 -8.79 -0.85
CA PHE A 80 -7.88 -9.77 0.22
C PHE A 80 -8.10 -9.12 1.58
N VAL A 81 -8.61 -9.91 2.53
CA VAL A 81 -8.76 -9.46 3.92
C VAL A 81 -7.39 -9.03 4.46
N GLY A 82 -7.34 -7.83 5.03
CA GLY A 82 -6.12 -7.17 5.48
C GLY A 82 -5.61 -6.09 4.53
N ASP A 83 -6.07 -6.05 3.28
CA ASP A 83 -5.68 -5.00 2.33
C ASP A 83 -6.15 -3.61 2.82
N ASN A 84 -5.29 -2.63 2.59
CA ASN A 84 -5.58 -1.23 2.83
C ASN A 84 -6.06 -0.60 1.53
N VAL A 85 -7.22 0.05 1.57
CA VAL A 85 -7.80 0.74 0.42
C VAL A 85 -7.94 2.21 0.77
N SER A 86 -7.41 3.08 -0.09
CA SER A 86 -7.52 4.53 0.07
C SER A 86 -8.21 5.13 -1.14
N PHE A 87 -9.16 6.02 -0.86
CA PHE A 87 -9.92 6.75 -1.87
C PHE A 87 -9.59 8.24 -1.78
N GLY A 88 -9.11 8.78 -2.89
CA GLY A 88 -8.75 10.19 -3.04
C GLY A 88 -7.47 10.63 -2.32
N VAL A 89 -6.70 9.70 -1.77
CA VAL A 89 -5.43 9.96 -1.10
C VAL A 89 -4.44 8.83 -1.42
N GLY A 90 -3.30 9.16 -2.05
CA GLY A 90 -2.30 8.20 -2.52
C GLY A 90 -1.30 7.73 -1.46
N ALA A 91 -1.00 8.59 -0.47
CA ALA A 91 -0.12 8.25 0.63
C ALA A 91 -0.59 8.93 1.91
N PHE A 92 -0.90 8.13 2.93
CA PHE A 92 -1.26 8.67 4.24
C PHE A 92 -0.02 9.28 4.90
N GLY A 93 -0.07 10.57 5.25
CA GLY A 93 0.96 11.22 6.06
C GLY A 93 2.20 11.74 5.31
N HIS A 94 2.21 11.76 3.98
CA HIS A 94 3.36 12.24 3.19
C HIS A 94 3.22 13.67 2.65
N GLU A 95 2.03 14.28 2.72
CA GLU A 95 1.80 15.62 2.17
C GLU A 95 1.30 16.64 3.23
N PRO A 96 1.85 17.88 3.22
CA PRO A 96 1.43 18.95 4.13
C PRO A 96 -0.01 19.43 3.88
N ASP A 97 -0.59 19.10 2.72
CA ASP A 97 -1.96 19.43 2.31
C ASP A 97 -2.92 18.23 2.42
N THR A 98 -2.59 17.23 3.25
CA THR A 98 -3.49 16.10 3.49
C THR A 98 -4.84 16.60 4.01
N PRO A 99 -5.97 16.22 3.38
CA PRO A 99 -7.28 16.69 3.80
C PRO A 99 -7.56 16.26 5.24
N LEU A 100 -8.34 17.09 5.95
CA LEU A 100 -8.75 16.80 7.33
C LEU A 100 -9.54 15.49 7.43
N THR A 101 -10.15 15.07 6.31
CA THR A 101 -10.91 13.84 6.17
C THR A 101 -10.36 13.00 5.03
N CYS A 102 -10.16 11.71 5.26
CA CYS A 102 -9.52 10.80 4.33
C CYS A 102 -10.32 9.50 4.18
N GLY A 103 -10.55 9.04 2.94
CA GLY A 103 -11.25 7.79 2.68
C GLY A 103 -10.35 6.57 2.79
N CYS A 104 -9.78 6.30 3.97
CA CYS A 104 -8.83 5.19 4.17
C CYS A 104 -9.42 4.06 5.01
N PHE A 105 -9.32 2.84 4.49
CA PHE A 105 -10.03 1.67 5.00
C PHE A 105 -9.14 0.43 5.01
N ILE A 106 -9.41 -0.47 5.94
CA ILE A 106 -8.88 -1.84 5.92
C ILE A 106 -10.03 -2.79 5.59
N LEU A 107 -9.81 -3.68 4.63
CA LEU A 107 -10.77 -4.73 4.31
C LEU A 107 -10.72 -5.82 5.38
N ARG A 108 -11.88 -6.13 5.97
CA ARG A 108 -12.01 -7.12 7.05
C ARG A 108 -13.16 -8.09 6.75
N SER A 109 -13.19 -9.17 7.52
CA SER A 109 -14.32 -10.10 7.55
C SER A 109 -14.69 -10.46 8.99
N ASP A 110 -15.97 -10.77 9.22
CA ASP A 110 -16.43 -11.13 10.58
C ASP A 110 -15.76 -12.42 11.09
N GLU A 111 -15.32 -13.32 10.21
CA GLU A 111 -14.59 -14.54 10.61
C GLU A 111 -13.23 -14.21 11.23
N THR A 112 -12.48 -13.28 10.62
CA THR A 112 -11.16 -12.87 11.13
C THR A 112 -11.23 -12.04 12.41
N ASP A 113 -12.27 -11.21 12.57
CA ASP A 113 -12.42 -10.41 13.79
C ASP A 113 -12.92 -11.25 14.97
N SER A 114 -13.66 -12.35 14.73
CA SER A 114 -14.12 -13.27 15.78
C SER A 114 -13.00 -14.06 16.48
N TYR A 115 -11.80 -14.11 15.91
CA TYR A 115 -10.63 -14.80 16.49
C TYR A 115 -9.78 -13.88 17.39
N LEU A 116 -10.04 -12.57 17.42
CA LEU A 116 -9.29 -11.62 18.25
C LEU A 116 -9.94 -11.35 19.62
N ASP A 117 -11.09 -11.98 19.91
CA ASP A 117 -11.80 -11.90 21.19
C ASP A 117 -11.40 -13.01 22.19
N PHE A 118 -10.22 -13.62 22.05
CA PHE A 118 -9.70 -14.45 23.13
C PHE A 118 -9.21 -13.54 24.26
N PRO A 119 -9.76 -13.65 25.49
CA PRO A 119 -9.23 -12.91 26.63
C PRO A 119 -7.76 -13.29 26.80
N GLU A 120 -6.90 -12.27 26.98
CA GLU A 120 -5.52 -12.43 27.42
C GLU A 120 -5.45 -13.18 28.75
N SER A 121 -5.58 -14.50 28.72
CA SER A 121 -5.33 -15.34 29.88
C SER A 121 -4.65 -16.63 29.42
N SER A 122 -3.37 -16.51 29.11
CA SER A 122 -2.43 -17.61 29.26
C SER A 122 -1.09 -17.05 29.73
N PRO A 123 -0.77 -17.15 31.03
CA PRO A 123 0.53 -16.75 31.56
C PRO A 123 1.52 -17.85 31.16
N TYR A 124 2.27 -17.62 30.08
CA TYR A 124 3.49 -18.38 29.87
C TYR A 124 4.54 -17.79 30.83
N GLU A 125 4.78 -18.48 31.95
CA GLU A 125 5.95 -18.22 32.79
C GLU A 125 7.22 -18.52 31.99
N LEU A 126 8.12 -17.53 31.92
CA LEU A 126 9.47 -17.65 31.41
C LEU A 126 10.36 -18.27 32.50
N ASP A 127 10.76 -19.52 32.31
CA ASP A 127 11.79 -20.16 33.12
C ASP A 127 13.17 -19.78 32.56
N TYR A 128 13.83 -18.81 33.20
CA TYR A 128 15.21 -18.47 32.91
C TYR A 128 16.12 -19.54 33.54
N GLN A 129 16.84 -20.30 32.71
CA GLN A 129 17.99 -21.07 33.16
C GLN A 129 19.28 -20.35 32.74
N GLU A 130 19.95 -19.80 33.74
CA GLU A 130 21.28 -19.22 33.72
C GLU A 130 22.33 -20.34 33.82
N ALA A 131 23.31 -20.39 32.90
CA ALA A 131 24.58 -21.07 33.11
C ALA A 131 25.67 -20.62 32.11
N ASN A 132 26.64 -19.90 32.67
CA ASN A 132 28.10 -19.90 32.45
C ASN A 132 28.72 -19.62 31.07
N GLU A 133 29.38 -18.44 31.06
CA GLU A 133 30.78 -18.18 30.67
C GLU A 133 31.64 -19.38 30.23
N GLU A 134 32.23 -19.26 29.04
CA GLU A 134 33.63 -19.64 28.82
C GLU A 134 34.28 -18.68 27.82
N ASP A 135 35.42 -18.13 28.25
CA ASP A 135 36.36 -17.26 27.56
C ASP A 135 36.71 -17.72 26.14
N THR A 136 36.89 -16.77 25.22
CA THR A 136 37.96 -16.89 24.23
C THR A 136 38.49 -15.50 23.90
N GLU A 137 39.81 -15.35 24.10
CA GLU A 137 40.57 -14.12 24.13
C GLU A 137 40.74 -13.42 22.77
N GLU A 138 41.17 -12.17 22.91
CA GLU A 138 41.67 -11.20 21.92
C GLU A 138 42.49 -11.80 20.77
N ASP A 139 42.36 -11.24 19.57
CA ASP A 139 43.45 -10.39 19.09
C ASP A 139 43.02 -9.49 17.93
N THR A 140 43.53 -8.28 18.04
CA THR A 140 43.47 -7.14 17.11
C THR A 140 44.40 -7.45 15.92
N GLU A 141 44.19 -6.86 14.74
CA GLU A 141 45.19 -6.06 13.99
C GLU A 141 44.48 -5.39 12.79
N GLU A 142 44.61 -4.06 12.75
CA GLU A 142 44.40 -3.23 11.55
C GLU A 142 45.49 -3.57 10.53
N ASP A 143 45.20 -3.49 9.24
CA ASP A 143 46.12 -2.79 8.34
C ASP A 143 45.46 -2.34 7.03
N THR A 144 45.86 -1.12 6.68
CA THR A 144 45.51 -0.33 5.50
C THR A 144 46.52 -0.63 4.42
N GLU A 145 46.13 -0.86 3.15
CA GLU A 145 46.96 -0.44 2.00
C GLU A 145 46.07 0.00 0.82
N GLU A 146 46.32 1.22 0.36
CA GLU A 146 45.96 1.74 -0.96
C GLU A 146 46.74 0.96 -2.03
N ASP A 147 46.18 0.78 -3.23
CA ASP A 147 47.02 0.90 -4.42
C ASP A 147 46.22 1.30 -5.66
N THR A 148 46.92 2.10 -6.46
CA THR A 148 46.50 2.88 -7.62
C THR A 148 46.84 2.10 -8.88
N GLU A 149 45.93 1.99 -9.86
CA GLU A 149 46.34 1.75 -11.25
C GLU A 149 45.56 2.66 -12.20
N GLU A 150 46.30 3.61 -12.79
CA GLU A 150 46.00 4.27 -14.05
C GLU A 150 46.18 3.25 -15.18
N ASP A 151 45.27 3.25 -16.17
CA ASP A 151 45.64 2.83 -17.52
C ASP A 151 44.99 3.77 -18.54
N THR A 152 45.87 4.38 -19.32
CA THR A 152 45.61 5.24 -20.47
C THR A 152 45.82 4.39 -21.71
N GLU A 153 44.88 4.35 -22.66
CA GLU A 153 45.21 4.26 -24.09
C GLU A 153 44.16 5.01 -24.96
N GLU A 154 44.70 5.89 -25.81
CA GLU A 154 44.11 6.53 -27.00
C GLU A 154 43.70 5.41 -28.01
N ASP A 155 42.89 5.57 -29.06
CA ASP A 155 42.84 6.65 -30.04
C ASP A 155 41.70 6.37 -31.08
N THR A 156 41.17 7.44 -31.66
CA THR A 156 40.72 7.62 -33.07
C THR A 156 39.75 6.62 -33.75
N GLU A 157 38.59 7.10 -34.22
CA GLU A 157 38.21 7.11 -35.67
C GLU A 157 37.12 8.17 -35.95
N GLU A 158 37.45 9.12 -36.82
CA GLU A 158 36.53 10.09 -37.43
C GLU A 158 35.75 9.48 -38.61
N ASN A 159 34.64 10.16 -38.94
CA ASN A 159 34.06 10.36 -40.27
C ASN A 159 33.00 9.30 -40.70
N THR A 160 31.74 9.65 -40.98
CA THR A 160 31.33 10.31 -42.23
C THR A 160 29.82 10.65 -42.26
N GLU A 161 29.49 11.83 -42.81
CA GLU A 161 28.39 12.11 -43.77
C GLU A 161 26.91 11.92 -43.31
N GLU A 162 25.88 12.67 -43.69
CA GLU A 162 25.63 13.99 -44.31
C GLU A 162 24.08 14.14 -44.39
N TYR A 163 23.60 15.39 -44.40
CA TYR A 163 22.31 15.90 -44.95
C TYR A 163 20.93 15.77 -44.26
N PHE A 164 20.47 16.95 -43.79
CA PHE A 164 19.24 17.70 -44.11
C PHE A 164 17.84 17.07 -44.02
N PHE A 165 16.98 17.71 -43.22
CA PHE A 165 15.65 18.16 -43.68
C PHE A 165 15.27 19.53 -43.08
N GLU A 166 14.62 20.32 -43.93
CA GLU A 166 14.35 21.76 -43.89
C GLU A 166 13.41 22.23 -42.78
N THR A 167 13.59 23.47 -42.31
CA THR A 167 12.45 24.32 -41.88
C THR A 167 12.65 25.77 -42.30
N THR A 168 11.64 26.27 -43.02
CA THR A 168 11.29 27.66 -43.38
C THR A 168 11.70 28.14 -44.76
#